data_AF-A0A7G2BZ92-F1
#
_entry.id   AF-A0A7G2BZ92-F1
#
_cell.length_a   1.000
_cell.length_b   1.000
_cell.length_c   1.000
_cell.angle_alpha   90.00
_cell.angle_beta   90.00
_cell.angle_gamma   90.00
#
_symmetry.space_group_name_H-M   'P 1'
#
loop_
_entity.id
_entity.type
_entity.pdbx_description
1 polymer ?
#
loop_
_entity_poly.entity_id
_entity_poly.type
_entity_poly.pdbx_seq_one_letter_code
_entity_poly.pdbx_strand_id
1 'polypeptide(L)'
;MPLKRFIKAHKLTRPQMLLKGRFEPYKPVLRDDHYIKDREKLEEFEKINAEGLVFVPDEALPPWKKSVISNLKKSQNQYNYRGLRVRAVDRQDEPGFPTHFR
;
A
#
# COMPACT_ATOMS: atom_id res chain seq x y z
N MET A 1 -17.20 -1.62 14.67
CA MET A 1 -17.21 -3.07 14.98
C MET A 1 -18.16 -3.32 16.14
N PRO A 2 -19.04 -4.33 16.09
CA PRO A 2 -19.87 -4.67 17.24
C PRO A 2 -18.99 -5.20 18.39
N LEU A 3 -19.14 -4.62 19.58
CA LEU A 3 -18.45 -5.10 20.78
C LEU A 3 -19.06 -6.43 21.24
N LYS A 4 -18.22 -7.36 21.71
CA LYS A 4 -18.71 -8.62 22.30
C LYS A 4 -19.47 -8.30 23.59
N ARG A 5 -20.71 -8.79 23.71
CA ARG A 5 -21.55 -8.62 24.91
C ARG A 5 -21.03 -9.43 26.10
N PHE A 6 -20.47 -10.61 25.84
CA PHE A 6 -19.85 -11.46 26.86
C PHE A 6 -18.36 -11.14 27.00
N ILE A 7 -17.94 -10.85 28.23
CA ILE A 7 -16.55 -10.54 28.58
C ILE A 7 -15.75 -11.85 28.62
N LYS A 8 -14.52 -11.82 28.09
CA LYS A 8 -13.61 -12.96 28.19
C LYS A 8 -13.21 -13.17 29.65
N ALA A 9 -13.44 -14.38 30.18
CA ALA A 9 -12.94 -14.76 31.49
C ALA A 9 -11.44 -15.05 31.43
N HIS A 10 -10.70 -14.60 32.45
CA HIS A 10 -9.26 -14.84 32.59
C HIS A 10 -8.97 -15.43 33.97
N LYS A 11 -8.02 -16.38 34.04
CA LYS A 11 -7.56 -16.92 35.33
C LYS A 11 -6.90 -15.81 36.12
N LEU A 12 -7.39 -15.56 37.33
CA LEU A 12 -6.86 -14.57 38.25
C LEU A 12 -5.59 -15.12 38.90
N THR A 13 -4.48 -14.42 38.73
CA THR A 13 -3.20 -14.79 39.37
C THR A 13 -2.85 -13.86 40.54
N ARG A 14 -3.42 -12.66 40.57
CA ARG A 14 -3.20 -11.65 41.63
C ARG A 14 -4.49 -10.91 41.97
N PRO A 15 -4.66 -10.44 43.22
CA PRO A 15 -5.88 -9.76 43.64
C PRO A 15 -6.14 -8.46 42.87
N GLN A 16 -5.10 -7.76 42.41
CA GLN A 16 -5.29 -6.51 41.65
C GLN A 16 -5.99 -6.73 40.30
N MET A 17 -5.98 -7.95 39.75
CA MET A 17 -6.64 -8.25 38.48
C MET A 17 -8.17 -8.16 38.56
N LEU A 18 -8.75 -8.33 39.76
CA LEU A 18 -10.18 -8.14 39.99
C LEU A 18 -10.62 -6.68 39.80
N LEU A 19 -9.71 -5.73 40.07
CA LEU A 19 -9.97 -4.30 40.04
C LEU A 19 -9.60 -3.66 38.68
N LYS A 20 -8.83 -4.37 37.85
CA LYS A 20 -8.39 -3.84 36.55
C LYS A 20 -9.55 -3.84 35.56
N GLY A 21 -9.99 -2.66 35.14
CA GLY A 21 -11.02 -2.50 34.11
C GLY A 21 -10.55 -2.88 32.69
N ARG A 22 -9.24 -2.89 32.43
CA ARG A 22 -8.66 -3.24 31.13
C ARG A 22 -7.60 -4.32 31.29
N PHE A 23 -7.61 -5.31 30.38
CA PHE A 23 -6.69 -6.45 30.41
C PHE A 23 -5.24 -6.01 30.20
N GLU A 24 -4.99 -5.19 29.18
CA GLU A 24 -3.67 -4.62 28.87
C GLU A 24 -3.73 -3.10 29.04
N PRO A 25 -3.43 -2.57 30.24
CA PRO A 25 -3.53 -1.13 30.52
C PRO A 25 -2.44 -0.30 29.83
N TYR A 26 -1.33 -0.91 29.42
CA TYR A 26 -0.21 -0.23 28.77
C TYR A 26 -0.42 -0.01 27.26
N LYS A 27 -1.36 -0.72 26.63
CA LYS A 27 -1.63 -0.54 25.20
C LYS A 27 -2.36 0.79 24.93
N PRO A 28 -2.22 1.40 23.75
CA PRO A 28 -3.05 2.54 23.38
C PRO A 28 -4.54 2.15 23.34
N VAL A 29 -5.42 3.15 23.51
CA VAL A 29 -6.86 2.96 23.28
C VAL A 29 -7.09 2.78 21.77
N LEU A 30 -8.19 2.15 21.37
CA LEU A 30 -8.48 1.85 19.95
C LEU A 30 -8.23 3.03 19.00
N ARG A 31 -8.70 4.23 19.34
CA ARG A 31 -8.51 5.43 18.51
C ARG A 31 -7.03 5.78 18.35
N ASP A 32 -6.28 5.77 19.45
CA ASP A 32 -4.86 6.11 19.45
C ASP A 32 -4.04 5.03 18.74
N ASP A 33 -4.41 3.76 18.89
CA ASP A 33 -3.79 2.63 18.19
C ASP A 33 -3.99 2.74 16.67
N HIS A 34 -5.18 3.13 16.22
CA HIS A 34 -5.44 3.41 14.81
C HIS A 34 -4.59 4.58 14.30
N TYR A 35 -4.54 5.67 15.06
CA TYR A 35 -3.72 6.84 14.69
C TYR A 35 -2.23 6.50 14.59
N ILE A 36 -1.69 5.75 15.56
CA ILE A 36 -0.29 5.30 15.55
C ILE A 36 -0.01 4.46 14.30
N LYS A 37 -0.87 3.48 14.00
CA LYS A 37 -0.70 2.61 12.83
C LYS A 37 -0.83 3.36 11.50
N ASP A 38 -1.74 4.32 11.41
CA ASP A 38 -1.90 5.12 10.20
C ASP A 38 -0.69 6.03 9.99
N ARG A 39 -0.13 6.57 11.08
CA ARG A 39 1.11 7.34 11.05
C ARG A 39 2.31 6.51 10.65
N GLU A 40 2.48 5.31 11.19
CA GLU A 40 3.56 4.39 10.81
C GLU A 40 3.51 4.08 9.30
N LYS A 41 2.32 3.78 8.77
CA LYS A 41 2.13 3.55 7.33
C LYS A 41 2.44 4.78 6.49
N LEU A 42 2.10 5.97 6.98
CA LEU A 42 2.40 7.22 6.30
C LEU A 42 3.92 7.46 6.24
N GLU A 43 4.62 7.27 7.36
CA GLU A 43 6.08 7.41 7.42
C GLU A 43 6.79 6.39 6.49
N GLU A 44 6.30 5.15 6.42
CA GLU A 44 6.77 4.16 5.45
C GLU A 44 6.49 4.58 4.00
N PHE A 45 5.30 5.11 3.73
CA PHE A 45 4.92 5.57 2.40
C PHE A 45 5.77 6.76 1.94
N GLU A 46 6.05 7.71 2.82
CA GLU A 46 6.95 8.83 2.56
C GLU A 46 8.37 8.35 2.27
N LYS A 47 8.85 7.36 3.03
CA LYS A 47 10.17 6.76 2.82
C LYS A 47 10.28 6.05 1.47
N ILE A 48 9.25 5.32 1.06
CA ILE A 48 9.21 4.63 -0.24
C ILE A 48 9.21 5.63 -1.40
N ASN A 49 8.51 6.76 -1.26
CA ASN A 49 8.35 7.74 -2.33
C ASN A 49 9.43 8.82 -2.36
N ALA A 50 10.39 8.83 -1.42
CA ALA A 50 11.42 9.85 -1.29
C ALA A 50 12.31 9.98 -2.54
N GLU A 51 12.56 8.88 -3.26
CA GLU A 51 13.41 8.85 -4.46
C GLU A 51 12.67 9.26 -5.75
N GLY A 52 11.35 9.44 -5.68
CA GLY A 52 10.48 9.74 -6.82
C GLY A 52 9.94 8.50 -7.54
N LEU A 53 8.99 8.72 -8.45
CA LEU A 53 8.31 7.64 -9.15
C LEU A 53 9.21 7.02 -10.23
N VAL A 54 9.42 5.71 -10.15
CA VAL A 54 10.17 4.92 -11.14
C VAL A 54 9.25 4.55 -12.31
N PHE A 55 9.69 4.83 -13.55
CA PHE A 55 9.00 4.34 -14.74
C PHE A 55 9.30 2.85 -14.98
N VAL A 56 8.27 2.02 -14.91
CA VAL A 56 8.40 0.56 -14.95
C VAL A 56 8.19 0.06 -16.39
N PRO A 57 8.98 -0.92 -16.87
CA PRO A 57 8.76 -1.53 -18.18
C PRO A 57 7.43 -2.28 -18.25
N ASP A 58 6.88 -2.45 -19.45
CA ASP A 58 5.58 -3.10 -19.67
C ASP A 58 5.45 -4.48 -19.01
N GLU A 59 6.55 -5.23 -18.91
CA GLU A 59 6.56 -6.59 -18.35
C GLU A 59 6.32 -6.64 -16.85
N ALA A 60 6.72 -5.60 -16.14
CA ALA A 60 6.57 -5.45 -14.69
C ALA A 60 5.33 -4.64 -14.30
N LEU A 61 4.49 -4.27 -15.28
CA LEU A 61 3.18 -3.71 -15.01
C LEU A 61 2.24 -4.76 -14.41
N PRO A 62 1.23 -4.30 -13.64
CA PRO A 62 0.22 -5.19 -13.10
C PRO A 62 -0.51 -5.99 -14.20
N PRO A 63 -1.00 -7.21 -13.90
CA PRO A 63 -1.60 -8.09 -14.91
C PRO A 63 -2.71 -7.45 -15.74
N TRP A 64 -3.52 -6.58 -15.13
CA TRP A 64 -4.64 -5.90 -15.79
C TRP A 64 -4.21 -4.80 -16.77
N LYS A 65 -3.00 -4.23 -16.62
CA LYS A 65 -2.44 -3.24 -17.57
C LYS A 65 -1.55 -3.89 -18.62
N LYS A 66 -0.80 -4.93 -18.24
CA LYS A 66 0.16 -5.64 -19.08
C LYS A 66 -0.47 -6.21 -20.34
N SER A 67 -1.60 -6.91 -20.22
CA SER A 67 -2.29 -7.56 -21.34
C SER A 67 -2.85 -6.57 -22.37
N VAL A 68 -3.37 -5.44 -21.89
CA VAL A 68 -3.89 -4.36 -22.74
C VAL A 68 -2.77 -3.77 -23.59
N ILE A 69 -1.64 -3.43 -22.97
CA ILE A 69 -0.50 -2.82 -23.66
C ILE A 69 0.16 -3.81 -24.62
N SER A 70 0.31 -5.09 -24.24
CA SER A 70 0.89 -6.11 -25.11
C SER A 70 0.06 -6.30 -26.39
N ASN A 71 -1.28 -6.25 -26.28
CA ASN A 71 -2.16 -6.38 -27.44
C ASN A 71 -2.05 -5.17 -28.37
N LEU A 72 -2.00 -3.95 -27.81
CA LEU A 72 -1.84 -2.72 -28.59
C LEU A 72 -0.49 -2.66 -29.33
N LYS A 73 0.58 -3.21 -28.74
CA LYS A 73 1.92 -3.26 -29.35
C LYS A 73 2.11 -4.45 -30.30
N LYS A 74 1.22 -5.44 -30.32
CA LYS A 74 1.39 -6.66 -31.11
C LYS A 74 1.45 -6.40 -32.62
N SER A 75 0.67 -5.45 -33.13
CA SER A 75 0.71 -5.04 -34.55
C SER A 75 1.99 -4.27 -34.89
N GLN A 76 2.56 -3.55 -33.93
CA GLN A 76 3.75 -2.74 -34.11
C GLN A 76 5.05 -3.53 -34.01
N ASN A 77 5.12 -4.50 -33.09
CA ASN A 77 6.29 -5.36 -32.88
C ASN A 77 6.59 -6.30 -34.06
N GLN A 78 5.73 -6.35 -35.08
CA GLN A 78 6.01 -7.07 -36.33
C GLN A 78 7.08 -6.36 -37.19
N TYR A 79 7.32 -5.06 -36.96
CA TYR A 79 8.30 -4.26 -37.68
C TYR A 79 9.39 -3.73 -36.74
N ASN A 80 10.65 -4.03 -37.05
CA ASN A 80 11.80 -3.60 -36.23
C ASN A 80 12.23 -2.15 -36.57
N TYR A 81 11.46 -1.17 -36.10
CA TYR A 81 11.78 0.25 -36.26
C TYR A 81 11.94 0.95 -34.90
N ARG A 82 13.07 1.64 -34.69
CA ARG A 82 13.34 2.41 -33.46
C ARG A 82 12.60 3.75 -33.51
N GLY A 83 11.96 4.13 -32.40
CA GLY A 83 11.25 5.40 -32.26
C GLY A 83 9.72 5.28 -32.32
N LEU A 84 9.19 4.10 -32.64
CA LEU A 84 7.75 3.84 -32.59
C LEU A 84 7.25 3.78 -31.14
N ARG A 85 6.30 4.65 -30.78
CA ARG A 85 5.73 4.73 -29.43
C ARG A 85 4.20 4.75 -29.47
N VAL A 86 3.55 3.83 -28.75
CA VAL A 86 2.09 3.84 -28.51
C VAL A 86 1.78 4.71 -27.29
N ARG A 87 0.92 5.71 -27.45
CA ARG A 87 0.32 6.45 -26.33
C ARG A 87 -0.91 5.70 -25.83
N ALA A 88 -0.72 4.79 -24.88
CA ALA A 88 -1.81 4.06 -24.24
C ALA A 88 -2.36 4.84 -23.04
N VAL A 89 -3.68 4.79 -22.83
CA VAL A 89 -4.38 5.51 -21.74
C VAL A 89 -4.03 4.92 -20.37
N ASP A 90 -3.93 3.59 -20.26
CA ASP A 90 -3.73 2.90 -18.97
C ASP A 90 -2.27 2.86 -18.47
N ARG A 91 -1.39 3.72 -18.97
CA ARG A 91 0.02 3.74 -18.52
C ARG A 91 0.17 4.28 -17.09
N GLN A 92 1.41 4.32 -16.61
CA GLN A 92 1.72 5.05 -15.38
C GLN A 92 1.47 6.54 -15.62
N ASP A 93 0.86 7.18 -14.63
CA ASP A 93 0.61 8.61 -14.67
C ASP A 93 1.93 9.39 -14.58
N GLU A 94 1.91 10.59 -15.14
CA GLU A 94 3.06 11.49 -15.08
C GLU A 94 3.22 12.04 -13.66
N PRO A 95 4.41 11.96 -13.04
CA PRO A 95 4.62 12.39 -11.66
C PRO A 95 4.45 13.91 -11.44
N GLY A 96 4.58 14.72 -12.49
CA GLY A 96 4.41 16.19 -12.42
C GLY A 96 5.65 16.96 -11.96
N PHE A 97 6.73 16.27 -11.61
CA PHE A 97 8.05 16.83 -11.27
C PHE A 97 9.16 15.97 -11.91
N PRO A 98 10.37 16.53 -12.14
CA PRO A 98 11.50 15.73 -12.61
C PRO A 98 11.90 14.69 -11.55
N THR A 99 12.02 13.43 -11.96
CA THR A 99 12.49 12.34 -11.09
C THR A 99 13.87 11.86 -11.55
N HIS A 100 14.66 11.30 -10.64
CA HIS A 100 15.99 10.77 -10.96
C HIS A 100 15.95 9.66 -12.02
N PHE A 101 14.86 8.90 -12.06
CA PHE A 101 14.68 7.75 -12.95
C PHE A 101 14.12 8.10 -14.33
N ARG A 102 13.74 9.36 -14.56
CA ARG A 102 13.11 9.82 -15.81
C ARG A 102 14.13 10.31 -16.83
#